data_AF-A0A1G0LH15-F1
#
_entry.id   AF-A0A1G0LH15-F1
#
_cell.length_a   1.000
_cell.length_b   1.000
_cell.length_c   1.000
_cell.angle_alpha   90.00
_cell.angle_beta   90.00
_cell.angle_gamma   90.00
#
_symmetry.space_group_name_H-M   'P 1'
#
loop_
_entity.id
_entity.type
_entity.pdbx_description
1 polymer ?
#
loop_
_entity_poly.entity_id
_entity_poly.type
_entity_poly.pdbx_seq_one_letter_code
_entity_poly.pdbx_strand_id
1 'polypeptide(L)'
;MINYASFYMLCAVAMIFSAGTPVMAAGNKCQPTPWDQIGPFYRPGAPLRSKIGSGYLLSGTVRSATDCRPLSGARIEFWQVSPEGIYDDAHRATIIADSQGHYRLETDIPPPYARRPAHIHILVDMRGFAGLVSQHYPQHGKKSATMDLVLAPE
;
A
#
# COMPACT_ATOMS: atom_id res chain seq x y z
N MET A 1 25.75 -46.88 66.32
CA MET A 1 26.30 -47.47 65.08
C MET A 1 25.22 -48.35 64.47
N ILE A 2 24.73 -48.02 63.26
CA ILE A 2 24.22 -48.91 62.19
C ILE A 2 23.68 -47.99 61.07
N ASN A 3 24.26 -48.13 59.88
CA ASN A 3 23.87 -47.56 58.58
C ASN A 3 22.76 -48.40 57.95
N TYR A 4 21.85 -47.81 57.17
CA TYR A 4 21.29 -48.35 55.89
C TYR A 4 20.61 -47.16 55.17
N ALA A 5 21.19 -46.57 54.12
CA ALA A 5 21.18 -46.98 52.70
C ALA A 5 19.96 -46.43 51.92
N SER A 6 20.29 -45.65 50.89
CA SER A 6 19.46 -44.83 50.00
C SER A 6 18.43 -45.59 49.16
N PHE A 7 17.37 -44.89 48.75
CA PHE A 7 16.70 -45.14 47.47
C PHE A 7 16.15 -43.82 46.91
N TYR A 8 16.87 -43.19 45.98
CA TYR A 8 16.34 -42.12 45.15
C TYR A 8 16.15 -42.67 43.73
N MET A 9 14.88 -42.85 43.35
CA MET A 9 14.46 -43.27 42.02
C MET A 9 14.59 -42.08 41.06
N LEU A 10 15.55 -42.14 40.12
CA LEU A 10 15.61 -41.18 39.02
C LEU A 10 14.61 -41.60 37.93
N CYS A 11 13.49 -40.88 37.79
CA CYS A 11 12.68 -40.89 36.58
C CYS A 11 13.36 -39.98 35.54
N ALA A 12 13.92 -40.56 34.48
CA ALA A 12 14.36 -39.80 33.31
C ALA A 12 13.14 -39.44 32.45
N VAL A 13 12.76 -38.15 32.44
CA VAL A 13 11.74 -37.62 31.52
C VAL A 13 12.44 -37.29 30.20
N ALA A 14 12.18 -38.08 29.15
CA ALA A 14 12.63 -37.77 27.81
C ALA A 14 11.78 -36.63 27.23
N MET A 15 12.35 -35.42 27.15
CA MET A 15 11.72 -34.31 26.43
C MET A 15 11.85 -34.54 24.92
N ILE A 16 10.74 -34.94 24.30
CA ILE A 16 10.63 -35.00 22.84
C ILE A 16 10.49 -33.57 22.33
N PHE A 17 11.57 -33.02 21.76
CA PHE A 17 11.50 -31.78 20.99
C PHE A 17 10.79 -32.07 19.66
N SER A 18 9.52 -31.69 19.56
CA SER A 18 8.83 -31.61 18.27
C SER A 18 9.43 -30.45 17.47
N ALA A 19 10.28 -30.78 16.49
CA ALA A 19 10.72 -29.83 15.49
C ALA A 19 9.52 -29.44 14.62
N GLY A 20 8.88 -28.31 14.92
CA GLY A 20 7.89 -27.71 14.03
C GLY A 20 8.55 -27.36 12.70
N THR A 21 7.99 -27.83 11.59
CA THR A 21 8.42 -27.39 10.26
C THR A 21 8.15 -25.90 10.14
N PRO A 22 9.15 -25.06 9.79
CA PRO A 22 8.90 -23.66 9.56
C PRO A 22 7.95 -23.54 8.35
N VAL A 23 6.75 -23.03 8.58
CA VAL A 23 5.91 -22.53 7.49
C VAL A 23 6.65 -21.33 6.92
N MET A 24 7.35 -21.55 5.80
CA MET A 24 7.89 -20.45 5.01
C MET A 24 6.71 -19.59 4.59
N ALA A 25 6.62 -18.37 5.13
CA ALA A 25 5.76 -17.35 4.56
C ALA A 25 6.13 -17.25 3.07
N ALA A 26 5.15 -17.48 2.19
CA ALA A 26 5.36 -17.32 0.76
C ALA A 26 5.81 -15.86 0.52
N GLY A 27 7.08 -15.68 0.17
CA GLY A 27 7.64 -14.36 -0.06
C GLY A 27 6.89 -13.65 -1.19
N ASN A 28 6.77 -12.32 -1.08
CA ASN A 28 6.21 -11.50 -2.15
C ASN A 28 7.05 -11.63 -3.42
N LYS A 29 6.41 -11.88 -4.56
CA LYS A 29 7.06 -11.89 -5.89
C LYS A 29 7.28 -10.48 -6.45
N CYS A 30 6.43 -9.54 -6.05
CA CYS A 30 6.57 -8.12 -6.34
C CYS A 30 6.75 -7.34 -5.06
N GLN A 31 7.63 -6.35 -5.08
CA GLN A 31 7.82 -5.48 -3.93
C GLN A 31 6.52 -4.67 -3.69
N PRO A 32 5.90 -4.77 -2.50
CA PRO A 32 4.75 -3.94 -2.16
C PRO A 32 5.09 -2.46 -2.28
N THR A 33 4.12 -1.65 -2.70
CA THR A 33 4.28 -0.19 -2.70
C THR A 33 4.49 0.28 -1.26
N PRO A 34 5.54 1.07 -0.98
CA PRO A 34 5.77 1.58 0.36
C PRO A 34 4.59 2.44 0.84
N TRP A 35 4.25 2.27 2.12
CA TRP A 35 3.30 3.15 2.79
C TRP A 35 3.90 4.56 2.93
N ASP A 36 3.06 5.58 2.78
CA ASP A 36 3.39 6.98 3.07
C ASP A 36 2.26 7.65 3.87
N GLN A 37 2.52 8.85 4.37
CA GLN A 37 1.62 9.57 5.26
C GLN A 37 0.28 9.90 4.57
N ILE A 38 -0.83 9.62 5.25
CA ILE A 38 -2.17 10.05 4.80
C ILE A 38 -2.37 11.57 4.83
N GLY A 39 -1.71 12.24 5.78
CA GLY A 39 -1.93 13.67 6.06
C GLY A 39 -3.34 13.97 6.59
N PRO A 40 -3.60 15.22 7.02
CA PRO A 40 -4.83 15.58 7.73
C PRO A 40 -6.01 15.90 6.80
N PHE A 41 -5.82 15.87 5.48
CA PHE A 41 -6.78 16.39 4.50
C PHE A 41 -7.53 15.31 3.72
N TYR A 42 -7.39 14.04 4.10
CA TYR A 42 -8.21 12.98 3.53
C TYR A 42 -9.70 13.22 3.85
N ARG A 43 -10.55 12.98 2.86
CA ARG A 43 -12.01 12.99 2.99
C ARG A 43 -12.54 11.82 2.17
N PRO A 44 -13.34 10.92 2.76
CA PRO A 44 -13.89 9.78 2.04
C PRO A 44 -14.93 10.21 1.01
N GLY A 45 -15.16 9.38 0.00
CA GLY A 45 -16.26 9.58 -0.95
C GLY A 45 -15.94 10.59 -2.05
N ALA A 46 -14.68 10.67 -2.49
CA ALA A 46 -14.32 11.45 -3.66
C ALA A 46 -15.16 11.05 -4.91
N PRO A 47 -15.47 11.99 -5.82
CA PRO A 47 -16.25 11.68 -7.02
C PRO A 47 -15.56 10.66 -7.94
N LEU A 48 -16.33 9.76 -8.58
CA LEU A 48 -15.82 8.85 -9.61
C LEU A 48 -15.50 9.63 -10.90
N ARG A 49 -14.22 9.87 -11.15
CA ARG A 49 -13.71 10.59 -12.34
C ARG A 49 -12.22 10.33 -12.53
N SER A 50 -11.75 10.42 -13.76
CA SER A 50 -10.34 10.26 -14.11
C SER A 50 -9.63 11.57 -14.43
N LYS A 51 -10.33 12.72 -14.33
CA LYS A 51 -9.80 14.05 -14.64
C LYS A 51 -10.18 15.04 -13.56
N ILE A 52 -9.18 15.69 -12.96
CA ILE A 52 -9.33 16.71 -11.92
C ILE A 52 -8.48 17.96 -12.20
N GLY A 53 -7.91 18.06 -13.40
CA GLY A 53 -7.00 19.12 -13.82
C GLY A 53 -6.43 18.82 -15.20
N SER A 54 -5.30 19.44 -15.56
CA SER A 54 -4.65 19.22 -16.86
C SER A 54 -3.13 19.38 -16.82
N GLY A 55 -2.45 18.84 -17.84
CA GLY A 55 -1.00 19.03 -18.00
C GLY A 55 -0.12 18.02 -17.25
N TYR A 56 -0.71 17.18 -16.39
CA TYR A 56 -0.06 16.02 -15.80
C TYR A 56 -0.89 14.75 -15.94
N LEU A 57 -0.21 13.65 -16.24
CA LEU A 57 -0.80 12.33 -16.37
C LEU A 57 -0.11 11.34 -15.42
N LEU A 58 -0.84 10.84 -14.44
CA LEU A 58 -0.41 9.69 -13.63
C LEU A 58 -1.17 8.44 -14.08
N SER A 59 -0.45 7.37 -14.36
CA SER A 59 -1.05 6.08 -14.73
C SER A 59 -0.27 4.92 -14.13
N GLY A 60 -0.84 3.73 -14.17
CA GLY A 60 -0.14 2.52 -13.74
C GLY A 60 -1.08 1.33 -13.63
N THR A 61 -0.58 0.28 -13.00
CA THR A 61 -1.32 -0.97 -12.78
C THR A 61 -1.39 -1.27 -11.29
N VAL A 62 -2.57 -1.58 -10.78
CA VAL A 62 -2.72 -2.17 -9.45
C VAL A 62 -2.37 -3.65 -9.53
N ARG A 63 -1.49 -4.14 -8.66
CA ARG A 63 -0.97 -5.51 -8.70
C ARG A 63 -0.97 -6.17 -7.32
N SER A 64 -1.03 -7.50 -7.30
CA SER A 64 -0.76 -8.29 -6.09
C SER A 64 0.73 -8.42 -5.84
N ALA A 65 1.18 -8.19 -4.60
CA ALA A 65 2.55 -8.48 -4.19
C ALA A 65 2.87 -9.98 -4.22
N THR A 66 1.87 -10.85 -4.01
CA THR A 66 2.03 -12.30 -3.92
C THR A 66 2.47 -12.90 -5.26
N ASP A 67 1.91 -12.43 -6.38
CA ASP A 67 2.13 -13.05 -7.69
C ASP A 67 2.33 -12.07 -8.85
N CYS A 68 2.43 -10.77 -8.57
CA CYS A 68 2.59 -9.68 -9.56
C CYS A 68 1.43 -9.53 -10.55
N ARG A 69 0.32 -10.27 -10.37
CA ARG A 69 -0.81 -10.22 -11.29
C ARG A 69 -1.61 -8.93 -11.10
N PRO A 70 -2.19 -8.40 -12.19
CA PRO A 70 -3.03 -7.21 -12.11
C PRO A 70 -4.29 -7.47 -11.28
N LEU A 71 -4.74 -6.43 -10.58
CA LEU A 71 -5.90 -6.45 -9.71
C LEU A 71 -7.01 -5.58 -10.29
N SER A 72 -8.00 -6.23 -10.89
CA SER A 72 -9.20 -5.58 -11.41
C SER A 72 -10.11 -5.11 -10.28
N GLY A 73 -10.74 -3.95 -10.47
CA GLY A 73 -11.77 -3.45 -9.55
C GLY A 73 -11.25 -2.80 -8.27
N ALA A 74 -9.93 -2.68 -8.09
CA ALA A 74 -9.36 -1.94 -6.96
C ALA A 74 -9.85 -0.49 -6.97
N ARG A 75 -10.33 -0.01 -5.81
CA ARG A 75 -10.78 1.38 -5.64
C ARG A 75 -9.57 2.23 -5.27
N ILE A 76 -9.30 3.26 -6.06
CA ILE A 76 -8.18 4.17 -5.86
C ILE A 76 -8.74 5.57 -5.62
N GLU A 77 -8.45 6.16 -4.48
CA GLU A 77 -8.77 7.56 -4.18
C GLU A 77 -7.51 8.44 -4.28
N PHE A 78 -7.65 9.56 -4.98
CA PHE A 78 -6.62 10.58 -5.14
C PHE A 78 -7.08 11.89 -4.52
N TRP A 79 -6.17 12.59 -3.85
CA TRP A 79 -6.37 13.97 -3.44
C TRP A 79 -5.06 14.75 -3.50
N GLN A 80 -5.15 16.02 -3.88
CA GLN A 80 -4.02 16.94 -3.91
C GLN A 80 -4.49 18.36 -3.60
N VAL A 81 -3.54 19.27 -3.44
CA VAL A 81 -3.82 20.71 -3.45
C VAL A 81 -4.09 21.18 -4.89
N SER A 82 -4.88 22.24 -5.03
CA SER A 82 -5.05 23.00 -6.26
C SER A 82 -3.74 23.70 -6.68
N PRO A 83 -3.66 24.28 -7.88
CA PRO A 83 -2.52 25.12 -8.30
C PRO A 83 -2.21 26.28 -7.32
N GLU A 84 -3.21 26.77 -6.59
CA GLU A 84 -3.07 27.81 -5.55
C GLU A 84 -2.58 27.26 -4.21
N GLY A 85 -2.37 25.94 -4.09
CA GLY A 85 -1.89 25.29 -2.87
C GLY A 85 -2.98 25.01 -1.84
N ILE A 86 -4.25 24.97 -2.24
CA ILE A 86 -5.41 24.78 -1.34
C ILE A 86 -6.03 23.41 -1.56
N TYR A 87 -6.38 22.70 -0.48
CA TYR A 87 -7.20 21.50 -0.58
C TYR A 87 -8.65 21.86 -0.83
N ASP A 88 -9.19 21.40 -1.96
CA ASP A 88 -10.60 21.56 -2.34
C ASP A 88 -11.25 20.22 -2.70
N ASP A 89 -12.50 20.25 -3.13
CA ASP A 89 -13.21 19.06 -3.62
C ASP A 89 -13.04 18.86 -5.14
N ALA A 90 -12.54 19.86 -5.88
CA ALA A 90 -12.29 19.78 -7.32
C ALA A 90 -11.08 18.88 -7.64
N HIS A 91 -10.09 18.81 -6.74
CA HIS A 91 -8.85 18.04 -6.87
C HIS A 91 -8.90 16.70 -6.12
N ARG A 92 -10.08 16.06 -6.12
CA ARG A 92 -10.33 14.74 -5.51
C ARG A 92 -10.94 13.79 -6.53
N ALA A 93 -10.45 12.58 -6.61
CA ALA A 93 -10.95 11.58 -7.56
C ALA A 93 -11.04 10.21 -6.92
N THR A 94 -12.03 9.43 -7.34
CA THR A 94 -12.00 7.97 -7.27
C THR A 94 -11.84 7.44 -8.68
N ILE A 95 -10.95 6.46 -8.84
CA ILE A 95 -10.82 5.63 -10.04
C ILE A 95 -11.00 4.16 -9.61
N ILE A 96 -11.71 3.39 -10.42
CA ILE A 96 -11.76 1.93 -10.29
C ILE A 96 -10.81 1.34 -11.33
N ALA A 97 -9.87 0.51 -10.90
CA ALA A 97 -8.94 -0.16 -11.80
C ALA A 97 -9.69 -1.05 -12.79
N ASP A 98 -9.29 -1.02 -14.07
CA ASP A 98 -9.96 -1.76 -15.13
C ASP A 98 -9.73 -3.27 -15.06
N SER A 99 -10.22 -4.03 -16.05
CA SER A 99 -10.07 -5.50 -16.09
C SER A 99 -8.61 -5.99 -16.17
N GLN A 100 -7.68 -5.11 -16.53
CA GLN A 100 -6.24 -5.36 -16.56
C GLN A 100 -5.52 -4.67 -15.40
N GLY A 101 -6.26 -4.17 -14.40
CA GLY A 101 -5.74 -3.46 -13.24
C GLY A 101 -5.23 -2.06 -13.54
N HIS A 102 -5.46 -1.52 -14.75
CA HIS A 102 -4.94 -0.20 -15.10
C HIS A 102 -5.75 0.92 -14.46
N TYR A 103 -5.07 2.02 -14.16
CA TYR A 103 -5.68 3.27 -13.76
C TYR A 103 -5.01 4.45 -14.49
N ARG A 104 -5.77 5.55 -14.60
CA ARG A 104 -5.31 6.79 -15.25
C ARG A 104 -5.96 8.02 -14.60
N LEU A 105 -5.14 8.94 -14.12
CA LEU A 105 -5.52 10.24 -13.58
C LEU A 105 -4.89 11.36 -14.42
N GLU A 106 -5.72 12.23 -15.00
CA GLU A 106 -5.31 13.51 -15.56
C GLU A 106 -5.55 14.63 -14.54
N THR A 107 -4.51 15.40 -14.24
CA THR A 107 -4.51 16.40 -13.17
C THR A 107 -3.51 17.53 -13.47
N ASP A 108 -3.55 18.59 -12.68
CA ASP A 108 -2.49 19.59 -12.63
C ASP A 108 -1.31 19.08 -11.79
N ILE A 109 -0.11 19.62 -12.03
CA ILE A 109 1.01 19.39 -11.11
C ILE A 109 0.77 20.23 -9.85
N PRO A 110 0.57 19.64 -8.65
CA PRO A 110 0.39 20.42 -7.44
C PRO A 110 1.68 21.17 -7.09
N PRO A 111 1.60 22.40 -6.54
CA PRO A 111 2.79 23.06 -6.01
C PRO A 111 3.29 22.35 -4.74
N PRO A 112 4.57 22.53 -4.37
CA PRO A 112 5.03 22.26 -3.02
C PRO A 112 4.21 23.07 -1.99
N TYR A 113 3.87 22.45 -0.86
CA TYR A 113 3.12 23.12 0.21
C TYR A 113 3.58 22.61 1.59
N ALA A 114 3.38 23.42 2.64
CA ALA A 114 3.75 23.06 4.02
C ALA A 114 5.20 22.54 4.17
N ARG A 115 6.15 23.10 3.41
CA ARG A 115 7.57 22.67 3.34
C ARG A 115 7.79 21.22 2.88
N ARG A 116 6.78 20.61 2.23
CA ARG A 116 6.85 19.30 1.58
C ARG A 116 6.96 19.49 0.07
N PRO A 117 7.62 18.58 -0.66
CA PRO A 117 7.65 18.62 -2.12
C PRO A 117 6.25 18.49 -2.71
N ALA A 118 6.08 18.81 -3.99
CA ALA A 118 4.85 18.53 -4.74
C ALA A 118 4.50 17.03 -4.65
N HIS A 119 3.25 16.70 -4.32
CA HIS A 119 2.80 15.32 -4.25
C HIS A 119 1.29 15.18 -4.46
N ILE A 120 0.90 14.00 -4.93
CA ILE A 120 -0.47 13.54 -5.10
C ILE A 120 -0.67 12.38 -4.12
N HIS A 121 -1.64 12.49 -3.22
CA HIS A 121 -1.93 11.41 -2.29
C HIS A 121 -2.74 10.30 -2.95
N ILE A 122 -2.55 9.08 -2.49
CA ILE A 122 -3.16 7.87 -3.02
C ILE A 122 -3.64 7.01 -1.84
N LEU A 123 -4.88 6.57 -1.90
CA LEU A 123 -5.41 5.50 -1.06
C LEU A 123 -5.95 4.40 -1.97
N VAL A 124 -5.57 3.15 -1.73
CA VAL A 124 -6.11 1.99 -2.44
C VAL A 124 -6.81 1.07 -1.46
N ASP A 125 -8.05 0.71 -1.79
CA ASP A 125 -8.85 -0.25 -1.06
C ASP A 125 -9.27 -1.39 -1.99
N MET A 126 -9.06 -2.61 -1.52
CA MET A 126 -9.47 -3.84 -2.20
C MET A 126 -9.60 -4.98 -1.20
N ARG A 127 -10.76 -5.63 -1.17
CA ARG A 127 -11.03 -6.76 -0.27
C ARG A 127 -9.97 -7.86 -0.43
N GLY A 128 -9.43 -8.35 0.69
CA GLY A 128 -8.42 -9.41 0.72
C GLY A 128 -6.99 -8.89 0.55
N PHE A 129 -6.81 -7.57 0.55
CA PHE A 129 -5.52 -6.90 0.51
C PHE A 129 -5.44 -5.83 1.59
N ALA A 130 -4.26 -5.70 2.19
CA ALA A 130 -4.01 -4.62 3.12
C ALA A 130 -4.23 -3.27 2.43
N GLY A 131 -5.01 -2.38 3.05
CA GLY A 131 -5.24 -1.04 2.54
C GLY A 131 -3.91 -0.29 2.36
N LEU A 132 -3.73 0.36 1.21
CA LEU A 132 -2.52 1.11 0.89
C LEU A 132 -2.78 2.61 1.02
N VAL A 133 -1.93 3.31 1.74
CA VAL A 133 -1.80 4.77 1.65
C VAL A 133 -0.40 5.07 1.13
N SER A 134 -0.29 5.90 0.11
CA SER A 134 0.99 6.29 -0.47
C SER A 134 0.90 7.68 -1.09
N GLN A 135 2.02 8.16 -1.64
CA GLN A 135 2.09 9.43 -2.34
C GLN A 135 2.90 9.29 -3.62
N HIS A 136 2.45 9.95 -4.68
CA HIS A 136 3.21 10.13 -5.91
C HIS A 136 3.86 11.51 -5.91
N TYR A 137 5.13 11.58 -6.27
CA TYR A 137 5.92 12.81 -6.29
C TYR A 137 6.29 13.16 -7.75
N PRO A 138 5.62 14.14 -8.39
CA PRO A 138 5.93 14.54 -9.75
C PRO A 138 7.39 15.00 -9.90
N GLN A 139 8.07 14.48 -10.92
CA GLN A 139 9.42 14.91 -11.25
C GLN A 139 9.41 16.22 -12.03
N HIS A 140 10.39 17.09 -11.74
CA HIS A 140 10.53 18.38 -12.42
C HIS A 140 10.59 18.24 -13.94
N GLY A 141 9.79 19.05 -14.65
CA GLY A 141 9.72 19.08 -16.12
C GLY A 141 9.01 17.89 -16.77
N LYS A 142 8.47 16.92 -16.01
CA LYS A 142 7.71 15.79 -16.54
C LYS A 142 6.22 16.11 -16.59
N LYS A 143 5.59 15.73 -17.70
CA LYS A 143 4.12 15.83 -17.90
C LYS A 143 3.39 14.52 -17.65
N SER A 144 4.13 13.45 -17.36
CA SER A 144 3.54 12.16 -17.03
C SER A 144 4.46 11.35 -16.13
N ALA A 145 3.87 10.37 -15.44
CA ALA A 145 4.59 9.32 -14.74
C ALA A 145 3.79 8.01 -14.75
N THR A 146 4.51 6.91 -14.59
CA THR A 146 3.95 5.59 -14.34
C THR A 146 4.30 5.16 -12.91
N MET A 147 3.30 4.72 -12.15
CA MET A 147 3.48 4.17 -10.81
C MET A 147 2.58 2.93 -10.66
N ASP A 148 3.17 1.76 -10.50
CA ASP A 148 2.38 0.58 -10.15
C ASP A 148 2.05 0.60 -8.65
N LEU A 149 0.80 0.25 -8.33
CA LEU A 149 0.29 0.18 -6.96
C LEU A 149 0.21 -1.29 -6.55
N VAL A 150 1.22 -1.76 -5.84
CA VAL A 150 1.39 -3.17 -5.48
C VAL A 150 0.88 -3.40 -4.07
N LEU A 151 -0.22 -4.13 -3.94
CA LEU A 151 -0.91 -4.40 -2.68
C LEU A 151 -0.40 -5.69 -2.03
N ALA A 152 -0.11 -5.63 -0.73
CA ALA A 152 0.15 -6.82 0.08
C ALA A 152 -1.18 -7.51 0.45
N PRO A 153 -1.21 -8.85 0.57
CA PRO A 153 -2.38 -9.54 1.12
C PRO A 153 -2.65 -9.14 2.58
N GLU A 154 -3.91 -9.24 3.02
CA GLU A 154 -4.30 -9.13 4.45
C GLU A 154 -3.70 -10.26 5.31
#